data_AF-A0A355AKJ9-F1
#
_entry.id   AF-A0A355AKJ9-F1
#
_cell.length_a   1.000
_cell.length_b   1.000
_cell.length_c   1.000
_cell.angle_alpha   90.00
_cell.angle_beta   90.00
_cell.angle_gamma   90.00
#
_symmetry.space_group_name_H-M   'P 1'
#
loop_
_entity.id
_entity.type
_entity.pdbx_description
1 polymer ?
#
loop_
_entity_poly.entity_id
_entity_poly.type
_entity_poly.pdbx_seq_one_letter_code
_entity_poly.pdbx_strand_id
1 'polypeptide(L)'
;MGVNNDPTGLTIIKTPIQGKVSEGDVFTAGISAFADADGLGALSYQWNRDGSPIDGATSSTYPLTQDDVGGVISLTVSYTDGGGTPESVTFASASAVLNVSHSPTGGVTITGVAAESEVLTADTSTLADVDGLGALSYQWNRDGSPIDGATSGTYTLTQDDVGAAITVEVSYTDGEGTLESMTSAATSTVDSDDQSIIPPLGRMFIHEILSGDSAVSYQLPAIDVNGEAINGLFNRITATSSDTAIIPDPTVIYASVDVPSSLSFSPVADANGTATLSIQVEDGGPDNDFATTEDNRQATHQVEVNVLEVISNQGSVTLAKDGSENLYANTQPVTYQEQQAQTNIAGFAAIGATSEDGENALLIQRSSVTNRLVTDDAWRINGLFDSLQNESSPVLDLSAREVSGTLNIAAVSGAYEINGVNNPTLIVRRGQTYTLNLNVAGHPFYLQTTGSGYQSANIYSDGFTGNGQTSGEQQWVVPEDAPDEIFYQCEFHPVMFGKIIVVD
;
A
#
# COMPACT_ATOMS: atom_id res chain seq x y z
N MET A 1 -42.53 -89.25 -41.04
CA MET A 1 -41.90 -88.01 -40.53
C MET A 1 -42.74 -87.59 -39.34
N GLY A 2 -42.14 -87.56 -38.14
CA GLY A 2 -42.80 -87.02 -36.95
C GLY A 2 -43.06 -85.53 -37.14
N VAL A 3 -44.07 -85.00 -36.44
CA VAL A 3 -44.36 -83.57 -36.44
C VAL A 3 -43.45 -82.94 -35.40
N ASN A 4 -42.60 -82.00 -35.82
CA ASN A 4 -41.72 -81.24 -34.93
C ASN A 4 -42.54 -80.42 -33.92
N ASN A 5 -42.20 -80.51 -32.63
CA ASN A 5 -42.92 -79.83 -31.56
C ASN A 5 -42.15 -78.59 -31.04
N ASP A 6 -42.87 -77.49 -30.78
CA ASP A 6 -42.24 -76.30 -30.22
C ASP A 6 -41.86 -76.50 -28.73
N PRO A 7 -40.70 -76.00 -28.28
CA PRO A 7 -40.25 -76.06 -26.90
C PRO A 7 -41.06 -75.17 -25.96
N THR A 8 -41.17 -75.59 -24.70
CA THR A 8 -41.91 -74.84 -23.66
C THR A 8 -41.14 -74.79 -22.33
N GLY A 9 -41.54 -73.86 -21.44
CA GLY A 9 -41.12 -73.87 -20.04
C GLY A 9 -39.78 -73.20 -19.71
N LEU A 10 -39.16 -72.48 -20.66
CA LEU A 10 -37.98 -71.66 -20.38
C LEU A 10 -38.35 -70.47 -19.49
N THR A 11 -37.53 -70.22 -18.47
CA THR A 11 -37.67 -69.06 -17.57
C THR A 11 -36.30 -68.49 -17.21
N ILE A 12 -36.27 -67.28 -16.64
CA ILE A 12 -35.10 -66.70 -15.99
C ILE A 12 -35.35 -66.68 -14.48
N ILE A 13 -34.39 -67.19 -13.69
CA ILE A 13 -34.41 -67.17 -12.24
C ILE A 13 -33.43 -66.11 -11.75
N LYS A 14 -33.90 -65.16 -10.94
CA LYS A 14 -33.07 -64.14 -10.30
C LYS A 14 -32.54 -64.63 -8.95
N THR A 15 -31.29 -64.32 -8.64
CA THR A 15 -30.70 -64.48 -7.31
C THR A 15 -30.16 -63.14 -6.81
N PRO A 16 -30.57 -62.67 -5.61
CA PRO A 16 -31.58 -63.25 -4.69
C PRO A 16 -33.00 -63.32 -5.30
N ILE A 17 -33.85 -64.22 -4.82
CA ILE A 17 -35.19 -64.41 -5.40
C ILE A 17 -36.14 -63.23 -5.08
N GLN A 18 -35.85 -62.48 -4.02
CA GLN A 18 -36.68 -61.38 -3.54
C GLN A 18 -36.22 -60.03 -4.10
N GLY A 19 -37.13 -59.05 -4.09
CA GLY A 19 -36.87 -57.69 -4.57
C GLY A 19 -37.08 -57.53 -6.08
N LYS A 20 -37.01 -56.27 -6.53
CA LYS A 20 -37.02 -55.94 -7.97
C LYS A 20 -35.69 -56.36 -8.61
N VAL A 21 -35.65 -56.49 -9.94
CA VAL A 21 -34.39 -56.76 -10.66
C VAL A 21 -33.52 -55.51 -10.58
N SER A 22 -32.33 -55.66 -10.03
CA SER A 22 -31.36 -54.60 -9.83
C SER A 22 -29.96 -55.05 -10.27
N GLU A 23 -29.08 -54.09 -10.52
CA GLU A 23 -27.65 -54.33 -10.69
C GLU A 23 -27.09 -55.21 -9.57
N GLY A 24 -26.13 -56.08 -9.90
CA GLY A 24 -25.51 -57.02 -8.95
C GLY A 24 -26.32 -58.29 -8.70
N ASP A 25 -27.59 -58.36 -9.10
CA ASP A 25 -28.33 -59.62 -9.15
C ASP A 25 -27.71 -60.58 -10.17
N VAL A 26 -27.93 -61.88 -9.98
CA VAL A 26 -27.52 -62.91 -10.95
C VAL A 26 -28.75 -63.55 -11.58
N PHE A 27 -28.83 -63.51 -12.90
CA PHE A 27 -29.81 -64.26 -13.68
C PHE A 27 -29.28 -65.65 -14.01
N THR A 28 -30.14 -66.66 -13.86
CA THR A 28 -29.84 -68.08 -14.12
C THR A 28 -30.90 -68.65 -15.05
N ALA A 29 -30.47 -69.44 -16.04
CA ALA A 29 -31.37 -70.15 -16.94
C ALA A 29 -32.23 -71.17 -16.16
N GLY A 30 -33.53 -70.90 -16.08
CA GLY A 30 -34.51 -71.77 -15.44
C GLY A 30 -34.92 -72.91 -16.37
N ILE A 31 -34.14 -73.99 -16.38
CA ILE A 31 -34.32 -75.14 -17.29
C ILE A 31 -35.09 -76.32 -16.67
N SER A 32 -35.50 -76.26 -15.40
CA SER A 32 -36.13 -77.40 -14.71
C SER A 32 -37.50 -77.81 -15.28
N ALA A 33 -38.20 -76.87 -15.91
CA ALA A 33 -39.47 -77.11 -16.61
C ALA A 33 -39.31 -77.01 -18.14
N PHE A 34 -38.08 -76.81 -18.63
CA PHE A 34 -37.80 -76.70 -20.05
C PHE A 34 -37.93 -78.08 -20.70
N ALA A 35 -38.79 -78.19 -21.70
CA ALA A 35 -39.13 -79.45 -22.32
C ALA A 35 -39.54 -79.31 -23.78
N ASP A 36 -39.24 -80.37 -24.51
CA ASP A 36 -39.62 -80.62 -25.89
C ASP A 36 -40.02 -82.11 -26.00
N ALA A 37 -41.11 -82.38 -26.70
CA ALA A 37 -41.62 -83.73 -26.91
C ALA A 37 -40.68 -84.59 -27.80
N ASP A 38 -39.95 -83.96 -28.72
CA ASP A 38 -38.95 -84.61 -29.58
C ASP A 38 -37.59 -84.76 -28.89
N GLY A 39 -37.47 -84.21 -27.67
CA GLY A 39 -36.33 -84.36 -26.76
C GLY A 39 -35.30 -83.23 -26.90
N LEU A 40 -34.65 -82.88 -25.78
CA LEU A 40 -33.66 -81.81 -25.74
C LEU A 40 -32.25 -82.33 -26.05
N GLY A 41 -31.58 -81.68 -27.00
CA GLY A 41 -30.13 -81.85 -27.23
C GLY A 41 -29.26 -81.05 -26.27
N ALA A 42 -27.99 -80.87 -26.63
CA ALA A 42 -27.08 -80.00 -25.87
C ALA A 42 -27.55 -78.54 -25.97
N LEU A 43 -27.71 -77.89 -24.82
CA LEU A 43 -28.18 -76.50 -24.75
C LEU A 43 -27.02 -75.53 -24.94
N SER A 44 -27.24 -74.50 -25.76
CA SER A 44 -26.42 -73.29 -25.84
C SER A 44 -27.21 -72.09 -25.35
N TYR A 45 -26.53 -71.13 -24.73
CA TYR A 45 -27.12 -69.94 -24.13
C TYR A 45 -26.58 -68.69 -24.82
N GLN A 46 -27.41 -67.67 -24.95
CA GLN A 46 -27.02 -66.31 -25.30
C GLN A 46 -27.88 -65.33 -24.52
N TRP A 47 -27.26 -64.50 -23.70
CA TRP A 47 -27.93 -63.38 -23.04
C TRP A 47 -27.96 -62.17 -23.98
N ASN A 48 -29.07 -61.43 -23.96
CA ASN A 48 -29.29 -60.27 -24.81
C ASN A 48 -29.79 -59.10 -23.96
N ARG A 49 -29.36 -57.89 -24.29
CA ARG A 49 -29.86 -56.62 -23.71
C ARG A 49 -30.70 -55.92 -24.76
N ASP A 50 -31.96 -55.62 -24.43
CA ASP A 50 -32.93 -54.98 -25.33
C ASP A 50 -33.02 -55.66 -26.72
N GLY A 51 -32.91 -57.00 -26.71
CA GLY A 51 -32.97 -57.84 -27.91
C GLY A 51 -31.67 -57.97 -28.71
N SER A 52 -30.58 -57.30 -28.32
CA SER A 52 -29.26 -57.43 -28.94
C SER A 52 -28.33 -58.34 -28.13
N PRO A 53 -27.53 -59.21 -28.76
CA PRO A 53 -26.66 -60.13 -28.03
C PRO A 53 -25.59 -59.38 -27.24
N ILE A 54 -25.38 -59.83 -26.00
CA ILE A 54 -24.29 -59.36 -25.14
C ILE A 54 -23.07 -60.23 -25.45
N ASP A 55 -21.98 -59.59 -25.89
CA ASP A 55 -20.78 -60.28 -26.32
C ASP A 55 -20.21 -61.18 -25.22
N GLY A 56 -20.00 -62.46 -25.55
CA GLY A 56 -19.43 -63.45 -24.62
C GLY A 56 -20.39 -63.98 -23.55
N ALA A 57 -21.62 -63.47 -23.45
CA ALA A 57 -22.60 -63.90 -22.45
C ALA A 57 -23.30 -65.21 -22.86
N THR A 58 -22.55 -66.32 -22.84
CA THR A 58 -23.00 -67.65 -23.30
C THR A 58 -23.08 -68.71 -22.20
N SER A 59 -22.92 -68.29 -20.93
CA SER A 59 -23.04 -69.16 -19.76
C SER A 59 -24.51 -69.33 -19.32
N SER A 60 -24.79 -70.38 -18.56
CA SER A 60 -26.12 -70.61 -17.96
C SER A 60 -26.50 -69.59 -16.88
N THR A 61 -25.56 -68.74 -16.46
CA THR A 61 -25.74 -67.63 -15.53
C THR A 61 -25.19 -66.34 -16.11
N TYR A 62 -25.77 -65.21 -15.73
CA TYR A 62 -25.35 -63.87 -16.12
C TYR A 62 -25.49 -62.91 -14.94
N PRO A 63 -24.36 -62.41 -14.37
CA PRO A 63 -24.40 -61.34 -13.37
C PRO A 63 -24.78 -60.02 -14.05
N LEU A 64 -25.75 -59.30 -13.48
CA LEU A 64 -26.15 -57.98 -13.96
C LEU A 64 -25.13 -56.93 -13.52
N THR A 65 -24.77 -56.07 -14.45
CA THR A 65 -23.75 -55.01 -14.31
C THR A 65 -24.35 -53.65 -14.59
N GLN A 66 -23.61 -52.57 -14.30
CA GLN A 66 -24.06 -51.20 -14.60
C GLN A 66 -24.48 -51.00 -16.06
N ASP A 67 -23.83 -51.67 -17.02
CA ASP A 67 -24.18 -51.59 -18.44
C ASP A 67 -25.59 -52.14 -18.74
N ASP A 68 -26.16 -52.95 -17.84
CA ASP A 68 -27.49 -53.55 -17.97
C ASP A 68 -28.61 -52.66 -17.41
N VAL A 69 -28.26 -51.62 -16.63
CA VAL A 69 -29.23 -50.71 -15.99
C VAL A 69 -30.12 -50.04 -17.04
N GLY A 70 -31.43 -50.03 -16.77
CA GLY A 70 -32.46 -49.53 -17.67
C GLY A 70 -32.82 -50.47 -18.83
N GLY A 71 -31.99 -51.47 -19.13
CA GLY A 71 -32.23 -52.46 -20.17
C GLY A 71 -33.08 -53.63 -19.70
N VAL A 72 -33.81 -54.25 -20.64
CA VAL A 72 -34.49 -55.53 -20.42
C VAL A 72 -33.58 -56.67 -20.88
N ILE A 73 -33.27 -57.59 -19.96
CA ILE A 73 -32.42 -58.73 -20.26
C ILE A 73 -33.26 -59.91 -20.71
N SER A 74 -32.83 -60.57 -21.78
CA SER A 74 -33.44 -61.79 -22.29
C SER A 74 -32.42 -62.89 -22.51
N LEU A 75 -32.87 -64.14 -22.39
CA LEU A 75 -32.08 -65.33 -22.60
C LEU A 75 -32.62 -66.08 -23.82
N THR A 76 -31.76 -66.31 -24.80
CA THR A 76 -32.00 -67.26 -25.89
C THR A 76 -31.32 -68.58 -25.57
N VAL A 77 -32.10 -69.68 -25.56
CA VAL A 77 -31.58 -71.04 -25.46
C VAL A 77 -31.80 -71.75 -26.78
N SER A 78 -30.74 -72.32 -27.35
CA SER A 78 -30.80 -73.06 -28.61
C SER A 78 -30.30 -74.49 -28.43
N TYR A 79 -30.85 -75.43 -29.19
CA TYR A 79 -30.45 -76.84 -29.18
C TYR A 79 -30.83 -77.52 -30.51
N THR A 80 -30.48 -78.79 -30.65
CA THR A 80 -30.97 -79.66 -31.73
C THR A 80 -31.73 -80.81 -31.09
N ASP A 81 -32.97 -81.02 -31.50
CA ASP A 81 -33.85 -82.04 -30.91
C ASP A 81 -33.43 -83.48 -31.29
N GLY A 82 -34.17 -84.49 -30.80
CA GLY A 82 -33.96 -85.89 -31.17
C GLY A 82 -34.28 -86.22 -32.63
N GLY A 83 -35.00 -85.33 -33.33
CA GLY A 83 -35.33 -85.40 -34.75
C GLY A 83 -34.24 -84.81 -35.68
N GLY A 84 -33.27 -84.08 -35.13
CA GLY A 84 -32.22 -83.37 -35.87
C GLY A 84 -32.60 -81.95 -36.30
N THR A 85 -33.70 -81.39 -35.79
CA THR A 85 -34.17 -80.02 -36.03
C THR A 85 -33.48 -79.04 -35.07
N PRO A 86 -32.83 -77.97 -35.55
CA PRO A 86 -32.35 -76.89 -34.70
C PRO A 86 -33.50 -76.02 -34.19
N GLU A 87 -33.54 -75.78 -32.89
CA GLU A 87 -34.57 -75.01 -32.22
C GLU A 87 -34.00 -73.93 -31.31
N SER A 88 -34.79 -72.88 -31.05
CA SER A 88 -34.41 -71.80 -30.15
C SER A 88 -35.63 -71.17 -29.46
N VAL A 89 -35.53 -70.90 -28.17
CA VAL A 89 -36.52 -70.13 -27.40
C VAL A 89 -35.86 -68.92 -26.77
N THR A 90 -36.53 -67.77 -26.86
CA THR A 90 -36.12 -66.56 -26.15
C THR A 90 -37.12 -66.24 -25.04
N PHE A 91 -36.62 -66.00 -23.84
CA PHE A 91 -37.40 -65.53 -22.70
C PHE A 91 -36.83 -64.21 -22.18
N ALA A 92 -37.68 -63.18 -22.04
CA ALA A 92 -37.28 -61.87 -21.52
C ALA A 92 -37.65 -61.72 -20.04
N SER A 93 -36.84 -60.99 -19.27
CA SER A 93 -37.20 -60.57 -17.92
C SER A 93 -38.45 -59.69 -17.95
N ALA A 94 -39.21 -59.68 -16.86
CA ALA A 94 -40.48 -58.95 -16.78
C ALA A 94 -40.31 -57.43 -16.64
N SER A 95 -39.11 -56.95 -16.31
CA SER A 95 -38.82 -55.53 -16.08
C SER A 95 -37.36 -55.24 -16.41
N ALA A 96 -37.09 -53.96 -16.66
CA ALA A 96 -35.74 -53.43 -16.80
C ALA A 96 -34.94 -53.58 -15.49
N VAL A 97 -33.62 -53.67 -15.61
CA VAL A 97 -32.70 -53.69 -14.47
C VAL A 97 -32.69 -52.31 -13.82
N LEU A 98 -32.90 -52.27 -12.50
CA LEU A 98 -32.78 -51.04 -11.71
C LEU A 98 -31.33 -50.80 -11.30
N ASN A 99 -30.92 -49.55 -11.22
CA ASN A 99 -29.63 -49.19 -10.68
C ASN A 99 -29.58 -49.39 -9.15
N VAL A 100 -28.37 -49.43 -8.60
CA VAL A 100 -28.08 -49.38 -7.16
C VAL A 100 -27.11 -48.23 -6.92
N SER A 101 -27.40 -47.35 -5.96
CA SER A 101 -26.54 -46.21 -5.66
C SER A 101 -25.21 -46.65 -5.03
N HIS A 102 -24.12 -46.04 -5.48
CA HIS A 102 -22.74 -46.26 -5.07
C HIS A 102 -22.17 -45.01 -4.40
N SER A 103 -21.16 -45.21 -3.55
CA SER A 103 -20.45 -44.08 -2.96
C SER A 103 -19.45 -43.45 -3.95
N PRO A 104 -19.18 -42.14 -3.84
CA PRO A 104 -18.14 -41.46 -4.60
C PRO A 104 -16.77 -42.13 -4.47
N THR A 105 -15.97 -41.97 -5.52
CA THR A 105 -14.55 -42.33 -5.57
C THR A 105 -13.68 -41.11 -5.91
N GLY A 106 -12.38 -41.20 -5.66
CA GLY A 106 -11.46 -40.08 -5.83
C GLY A 106 -11.56 -39.07 -4.70
N GLY A 107 -11.46 -37.77 -5.01
CA GLY A 107 -11.58 -36.73 -3.99
C GLY A 107 -11.58 -35.30 -4.50
N VAL A 108 -11.64 -34.39 -3.54
CA VAL A 108 -11.57 -32.94 -3.73
C VAL A 108 -10.29 -32.42 -3.11
N THR A 109 -9.53 -31.62 -3.87
CA THR A 109 -8.33 -30.94 -3.36
C THR A 109 -8.46 -29.44 -3.52
N ILE A 110 -7.80 -28.67 -2.68
CA ILE A 110 -7.71 -27.21 -2.84
C ILE A 110 -6.40 -26.89 -3.55
N THR A 111 -6.47 -26.00 -4.55
CA THR A 111 -5.31 -25.41 -5.24
C THR A 111 -5.32 -23.90 -5.02
N GLY A 112 -4.14 -23.26 -5.10
CA GLY A 112 -3.96 -21.85 -4.74
C GLY A 112 -2.98 -21.68 -3.58
N VAL A 113 -2.69 -20.43 -3.23
CA VAL A 113 -1.86 -20.06 -2.07
C VAL A 113 -2.80 -19.67 -0.93
N ALA A 114 -2.56 -20.19 0.28
CA ALA A 114 -3.31 -19.81 1.47
C ALA A 114 -2.73 -18.50 2.03
N ALA A 115 -3.00 -17.39 1.35
CA ALA A 115 -2.63 -16.04 1.79
C ALA A 115 -3.81 -15.08 1.55
N GLU A 116 -3.92 -14.03 2.35
CA GLU A 116 -4.95 -13.01 2.17
C GLU A 116 -5.00 -12.50 0.71
N SER A 117 -6.20 -12.22 0.19
CA SER A 117 -6.47 -11.76 -1.18
C SER A 117 -6.15 -12.77 -2.31
N GLU A 118 -5.52 -13.90 -2.00
CA GLU A 118 -5.31 -14.99 -2.97
C GLU A 118 -6.60 -15.80 -3.20
N VAL A 119 -6.64 -16.49 -4.33
CA VAL A 119 -7.80 -17.30 -4.74
C VAL A 119 -7.51 -18.78 -4.55
N LEU A 120 -8.30 -19.43 -3.70
CA LEU A 120 -8.37 -20.87 -3.60
C LEU A 120 -9.37 -21.43 -4.62
N THR A 121 -9.04 -22.57 -5.23
CA THR A 121 -9.87 -23.27 -6.22
C THR A 121 -10.08 -24.71 -5.79
N ALA A 122 -11.33 -25.16 -5.78
CA ALA A 122 -11.70 -26.55 -5.56
C ALA A 122 -11.41 -27.36 -6.83
N ASP A 123 -10.41 -28.22 -6.78
CA ASP A 123 -10.08 -29.17 -7.83
C ASP A 123 -10.86 -30.48 -7.58
N THR A 124 -11.81 -30.73 -8.47
CA THR A 124 -12.68 -31.91 -8.48
C THR A 124 -12.32 -32.87 -9.61
N SER A 125 -11.15 -32.73 -10.25
CA SER A 125 -10.75 -33.50 -11.43
C SER A 125 -10.64 -35.01 -11.20
N THR A 126 -10.43 -35.43 -9.95
CA THR A 126 -10.37 -36.84 -9.56
C THR A 126 -11.67 -37.36 -8.98
N LEU A 127 -12.63 -36.48 -8.63
CA LEU A 127 -13.94 -36.87 -8.12
C LEU A 127 -14.68 -37.65 -9.21
N ALA A 128 -15.16 -38.83 -8.88
CA ALA A 128 -15.88 -39.69 -9.81
C ALA A 128 -16.94 -40.51 -9.10
N ASP A 129 -18.05 -40.74 -9.79
CA ASP A 129 -19.15 -41.58 -9.34
C ASP A 129 -19.63 -42.43 -10.51
N VAL A 130 -19.84 -43.72 -10.27
CA VAL A 130 -20.33 -44.66 -11.30
C VAL A 130 -21.79 -44.40 -11.65
N ASP A 131 -22.55 -43.80 -10.73
CA ASP A 131 -23.93 -43.36 -10.96
C ASP A 131 -23.99 -41.95 -11.55
N GLY A 132 -22.82 -41.36 -11.82
CA GLY A 132 -22.66 -40.07 -12.45
C GLY A 132 -22.65 -38.91 -11.47
N LEU A 133 -21.87 -37.88 -11.80
CA LEU A 133 -21.85 -36.63 -11.06
C LEU A 133 -22.95 -35.71 -11.57
N GLY A 134 -23.88 -35.33 -10.69
CA GLY A 134 -24.80 -34.23 -10.96
C GLY A 134 -24.12 -32.86 -10.93
N ALA A 135 -24.94 -31.81 -10.83
CA ALA A 135 -24.42 -30.46 -10.65
C ALA A 135 -23.69 -30.33 -9.31
N LEU A 136 -22.42 -29.93 -9.35
CA LEU A 136 -21.60 -29.73 -8.16
C LEU A 136 -22.01 -28.44 -7.44
N SER A 137 -22.18 -28.54 -6.12
CA SER A 137 -22.36 -27.42 -5.19
C SER A 137 -21.18 -27.37 -4.23
N TYR A 138 -20.78 -26.17 -3.83
CA TYR A 138 -19.60 -25.94 -3.00
C TYR A 138 -20.01 -25.24 -1.70
N GLN A 139 -19.28 -25.52 -0.62
CA GLN A 139 -19.31 -24.73 0.61
C GLN A 139 -17.89 -24.66 1.16
N TRP A 140 -17.33 -23.46 1.22
CA TRP A 140 -16.05 -23.22 1.87
C TRP A 140 -16.24 -23.07 3.38
N ASN A 141 -15.30 -23.59 4.16
CA ASN A 141 -15.35 -23.56 5.62
C ASN A 141 -14.04 -23.00 6.17
N ARG A 142 -14.16 -22.21 7.24
CA ARG A 142 -13.08 -21.66 8.05
C ARG A 142 -13.06 -22.40 9.39
N ASP A 143 -11.95 -23.07 9.69
CA ASP A 143 -11.80 -23.92 10.89
C ASP A 143 -12.97 -24.89 11.10
N GLY A 144 -13.48 -25.44 9.99
CA GLY A 144 -14.60 -26.38 9.97
C GLY A 144 -16.00 -25.77 10.13
N SER A 145 -16.11 -24.44 10.21
CA SER A 145 -17.40 -23.73 10.20
C SER A 145 -17.68 -23.12 8.81
N PRO A 146 -18.92 -23.16 8.31
CA PRO A 146 -19.25 -22.65 6.98
C PRO A 146 -19.05 -21.13 6.91
N ILE A 147 -18.45 -20.69 5.81
CA ILE A 147 -18.32 -19.27 5.47
C ILE A 147 -19.57 -18.84 4.70
N ASP A 148 -20.30 -17.86 5.24
CA ASP A 148 -21.56 -17.39 4.67
C ASP A 148 -21.38 -16.89 3.22
N GLY A 149 -22.13 -17.49 2.30
CA GLY A 149 -22.13 -17.11 0.87
C GLY A 149 -20.95 -17.65 0.05
N ALA A 150 -20.00 -18.37 0.66
CA ALA A 150 -18.87 -18.96 -0.04
C ALA A 150 -19.26 -20.28 -0.71
N THR A 151 -20.03 -20.20 -1.80
CA THR A 151 -20.63 -21.36 -2.50
C THR A 151 -20.15 -21.55 -3.94
N SER A 152 -19.09 -20.85 -4.35
CA SER A 152 -18.50 -20.96 -5.68
C SER A 152 -17.38 -22.02 -5.70
N GLY A 153 -17.02 -22.51 -6.89
CA GLY A 153 -15.86 -23.40 -7.07
C GLY A 153 -14.51 -22.74 -6.75
N THR A 154 -14.51 -21.43 -6.55
CA THR A 154 -13.36 -20.63 -6.11
C THR A 154 -13.74 -19.77 -4.91
N TYR A 155 -12.78 -19.46 -4.05
CA TYR A 155 -12.93 -18.58 -2.90
C TYR A 155 -11.73 -17.64 -2.79
N THR A 156 -11.99 -16.34 -2.74
CA THR A 156 -10.96 -15.33 -2.46
C THR A 156 -10.85 -15.16 -0.96
N LEU A 157 -9.65 -15.37 -0.43
CA LEU A 157 -9.35 -15.25 0.99
C LEU A 157 -9.45 -13.79 1.44
N THR A 158 -10.02 -13.57 2.61
CA THR A 158 -10.15 -12.25 3.23
C THR A 158 -9.35 -12.17 4.52
N GLN A 159 -9.22 -10.97 5.08
CA GLN A 159 -8.59 -10.77 6.39
C GLN A 159 -9.19 -11.67 7.48
N ASP A 160 -10.51 -11.94 7.43
CA ASP A 160 -11.16 -12.79 8.43
C ASP A 160 -10.73 -14.27 8.35
N ASP A 161 -10.07 -14.68 7.26
CA ASP A 161 -9.52 -16.02 7.07
C ASP A 161 -8.10 -16.17 7.60
N VAL A 162 -7.38 -15.06 7.84
CA VAL A 162 -5.98 -15.08 8.28
C VAL A 162 -5.85 -15.86 9.59
N GLY A 163 -4.83 -16.73 9.66
CA GLY A 163 -4.60 -17.64 10.78
C GLY A 163 -5.50 -18.88 10.80
N ALA A 164 -6.58 -18.92 10.01
CA ALA A 164 -7.49 -20.07 9.95
C ALA A 164 -7.09 -21.07 8.85
N ALA A 165 -7.49 -22.34 9.04
CA ALA A 165 -7.38 -23.34 7.98
C ALA A 165 -8.67 -23.41 7.16
N ILE A 166 -8.54 -23.55 5.84
CA ILE A 166 -9.67 -23.57 4.92
C ILE A 166 -9.92 -24.97 4.38
N THR A 167 -11.19 -25.39 4.35
CA THR A 167 -11.65 -26.60 3.65
C THR A 167 -12.78 -26.27 2.69
N VAL A 168 -13.03 -27.14 1.72
CA VAL A 168 -14.22 -27.06 0.85
C VAL A 168 -14.96 -28.39 0.85
N GLU A 169 -16.26 -28.33 1.09
CA GLU A 169 -17.19 -29.45 0.88
C GLU A 169 -17.80 -29.30 -0.51
N VAL A 170 -17.75 -30.38 -1.30
CA VAL A 170 -18.40 -30.47 -2.61
C VAL A 170 -19.49 -31.52 -2.52
N SER A 171 -20.72 -31.13 -2.83
CA SER A 171 -21.88 -32.01 -2.82
C SER A 171 -22.55 -32.07 -4.19
N TYR A 172 -23.14 -33.21 -4.53
CA TYR A 172 -23.90 -33.39 -5.77
C TYR A 172 -25.02 -34.42 -5.56
N THR A 173 -26.00 -34.38 -6.46
CA THR A 173 -27.02 -35.44 -6.55
C THR A 173 -26.67 -36.34 -7.71
N ASP A 174 -26.47 -37.63 -7.46
CA ASP A 174 -26.12 -38.61 -8.50
C ASP A 174 -27.30 -38.90 -9.46
N GLY A 175 -27.10 -39.79 -10.43
CA GLY A 175 -28.14 -40.21 -11.37
C GLY A 175 -29.34 -40.91 -10.73
N GLU A 176 -29.20 -41.38 -9.49
CA GLU A 176 -30.23 -42.07 -8.71
C GLU A 176 -30.98 -41.16 -7.73
N GLY A 177 -30.58 -39.89 -7.63
CA GLY A 177 -31.19 -38.95 -6.72
C GLY A 177 -30.63 -39.01 -5.30
N THR A 178 -29.53 -39.73 -5.07
CA THR A 178 -28.81 -39.74 -3.79
C THR A 178 -27.97 -38.47 -3.68
N LEU A 179 -28.05 -37.79 -2.52
CA LEU A 179 -27.19 -36.66 -2.21
C LEU A 179 -25.88 -37.18 -1.61
N GLU A 180 -24.78 -36.93 -2.31
CA GLU A 180 -23.43 -37.33 -1.92
C GLU A 180 -22.57 -36.08 -1.65
N SER A 181 -21.57 -36.20 -0.78
CA SER A 181 -20.60 -35.12 -0.55
C SER A 181 -19.19 -35.62 -0.22
N MET A 182 -18.19 -34.80 -0.54
CA MET A 182 -16.77 -35.01 -0.25
C MET A 182 -16.15 -33.72 0.25
N THR A 183 -15.38 -33.80 1.34
CA THR A 183 -14.65 -32.65 1.90
C THR A 183 -13.17 -32.77 1.59
N SER A 184 -12.54 -31.65 1.20
CA SER A 184 -11.10 -31.58 1.00
C SER A 184 -10.32 -31.76 2.30
N ALA A 185 -9.02 -32.04 2.19
CA ALA A 185 -8.09 -31.75 3.29
C ALA A 185 -8.04 -30.23 3.57
N ALA A 186 -7.70 -29.86 4.80
CA ALA A 186 -7.48 -28.47 5.17
C ALA A 186 -6.19 -27.93 4.56
N THR A 187 -6.19 -26.65 4.19
CA THR A 187 -4.97 -25.91 3.82
C THR A 187 -4.03 -25.76 5.03
N SER A 188 -2.83 -25.23 4.81
CA SER A 188 -2.14 -24.51 5.89
C SER A 188 -2.99 -23.33 6.37
N THR A 189 -2.65 -22.78 7.53
CA THR A 189 -3.23 -21.52 7.98
C THR A 189 -2.97 -20.44 6.92
N VAL A 190 -3.94 -19.53 6.77
CA VAL A 190 -3.83 -18.43 5.82
C VAL A 190 -2.85 -17.38 6.35
N ASP A 191 -1.85 -17.03 5.54
CA ASP A 191 -0.88 -15.98 5.86
C ASP A 191 -1.46 -14.58 5.59
N SER A 192 -1.05 -13.57 6.35
CA SER A 192 -1.35 -12.16 6.02
C SER A 192 -0.45 -11.67 4.87
N ASP A 193 -0.99 -10.83 3.97
CA ASP A 193 -0.23 -10.26 2.84
C ASP A 193 0.60 -9.02 3.25
N ASP A 194 0.71 -8.72 4.56
CA ASP A 194 1.12 -7.39 4.99
C ASP A 194 2.63 -7.21 5.23
N GLN A 195 3.33 -6.93 4.14
CA GLN A 195 4.52 -6.08 4.18
C GLN A 195 4.34 -4.94 3.17
N SER A 196 3.28 -4.13 3.32
CA SER A 196 3.14 -2.93 2.50
C SER A 196 4.15 -1.88 2.93
N ILE A 197 5.20 -1.69 2.12
CA ILE A 197 6.08 -0.52 2.23
C ILE A 197 5.33 0.66 1.63
N ILE A 198 4.76 1.50 2.50
CA ILE A 198 4.18 2.76 2.06
C ILE A 198 5.33 3.65 1.59
N PRO A 199 5.23 4.31 0.40
CA PRO A 199 6.33 5.05 -0.18
C PRO A 199 6.92 6.07 0.82
N PRO A 200 8.26 6.20 0.88
CA PRO A 200 8.92 7.03 1.88
C PRO A 200 8.46 8.48 1.76
N LEU A 201 8.18 9.11 2.90
CA LEU A 201 7.82 10.53 3.00
C LEU A 201 9.08 11.40 2.86
N GLY A 202 9.68 11.37 1.66
CA GLY A 202 10.77 12.27 1.29
C GLY A 202 12.01 12.21 2.20
N ARG A 203 12.87 13.22 2.06
CA ARG A 203 14.11 13.39 2.81
C ARG A 203 13.95 14.62 3.71
N MET A 204 14.32 14.50 4.98
CA MET A 204 14.38 15.60 5.93
C MET A 204 15.83 16.03 6.15
N PHE A 205 16.08 17.33 6.16
CA PHE A 205 17.37 17.91 6.52
C PHE A 205 17.22 18.67 7.83
N ILE A 206 18.05 18.34 8.81
CA ILE A 206 18.13 19.03 10.10
C ILE A 206 19.59 19.34 10.41
N HIS A 207 19.85 20.35 11.23
CA HIS A 207 21.20 20.60 11.73
C HIS A 207 21.50 19.70 12.93
N GLU A 208 22.78 19.46 13.22
CA GLU A 208 23.20 18.87 14.48
C GLU A 208 22.69 19.71 15.67
N ILE A 209 22.43 19.04 16.79
CA ILE A 209 22.06 19.73 18.03
C ILE A 209 23.35 20.19 18.70
N LEU A 210 23.46 21.50 18.91
CA LEU A 210 24.48 22.10 19.77
C LEU A 210 24.01 22.02 21.22
N SER A 211 24.94 22.08 22.18
CA SER A 211 24.62 21.93 23.60
C SER A 211 23.53 22.93 24.04
N GLY A 212 22.32 22.44 24.32
CA GLY A 212 21.19 23.25 24.77
C GLY A 212 19.99 23.35 23.81
N ASP A 213 20.07 22.79 22.60
CA ASP A 213 18.93 22.81 21.67
C ASP A 213 17.78 21.89 22.12
N SER A 214 16.58 22.21 21.64
CA SER A 214 15.36 21.42 21.89
C SER A 214 15.22 20.26 20.92
N ALA A 215 14.50 19.23 21.34
CA ALA A 215 14.19 18.08 20.49
C ALA A 215 13.43 18.47 19.21
N VAL A 216 13.72 17.75 18.12
CA VAL A 216 12.98 17.85 16.86
C VAL A 216 11.64 17.11 17.00
N SER A 217 10.57 17.71 16.48
CA SER A 217 9.25 17.06 16.37
C SER A 217 8.88 16.88 14.91
N TYR A 218 8.63 15.64 14.50
CA TYR A 218 8.11 15.29 13.19
C TYR A 218 6.66 14.84 13.31
N GLN A 219 5.74 15.52 12.61
CA GLN A 219 4.33 15.09 12.61
C GLN A 219 4.19 13.79 11.84
N LEU A 220 3.53 12.81 12.46
CA LEU A 220 3.25 11.56 11.77
C LEU A 220 2.14 11.80 10.73
N PRO A 221 2.23 11.19 9.54
CA PRO A 221 1.06 11.08 8.68
C PRO A 221 -0.03 10.33 9.44
N ALA A 222 -1.25 10.84 9.46
CA ALA A 222 -2.37 10.23 10.17
C ALA A 222 -2.94 9.04 9.37
N ILE A 223 -2.11 8.05 9.03
CA ILE A 223 -2.47 6.91 8.16
C ILE A 223 -2.33 5.56 8.85
N ASP A 224 -3.28 4.65 8.59
CA ASP A 224 -3.33 3.27 9.09
C ASP A 224 -2.49 2.32 8.21
N VAL A 225 -2.57 1.00 8.48
CA VAL A 225 -1.87 -0.03 7.71
C VAL A 225 -2.25 -0.07 6.22
N ASN A 226 -3.42 0.47 5.86
CA ASN A 226 -3.90 0.56 4.48
C ASN A 226 -3.53 1.90 3.81
N GLY A 227 -2.86 2.80 4.53
CA GLY A 227 -2.60 4.17 4.08
C GLY A 227 -3.83 5.10 4.16
N GLU A 228 -4.90 4.70 4.84
CA GLU A 228 -6.12 5.48 5.05
C GLU A 228 -6.09 6.27 6.36
N ALA A 229 -6.91 7.32 6.49
CA ALA A 229 -6.93 8.14 7.70
C ALA A 229 -7.26 7.32 8.96
N ILE A 230 -6.44 7.43 10.02
CA ILE A 230 -6.66 6.76 11.32
C ILE A 230 -7.95 7.27 11.95
N ASN A 231 -9.07 6.58 11.70
CA ASN A 231 -10.40 6.92 12.22
C ASN A 231 -10.81 5.96 13.34
N GLY A 232 -10.03 5.92 14.42
CA GLY A 232 -10.41 5.22 15.66
C GLY A 232 -10.12 3.72 15.72
N LEU A 233 -9.23 3.19 14.87
CA LEU A 233 -8.68 1.84 15.01
C LEU A 233 -7.54 1.83 16.05
N PHE A 234 -7.46 0.77 16.85
CA PHE A 234 -6.33 0.50 17.74
C PHE A 234 -5.11 0.14 16.89
N ASN A 235 -4.25 1.11 16.62
CA ASN A 235 -2.99 0.88 15.92
C ASN A 235 -1.83 1.06 16.90
N ARG A 236 -0.90 0.11 16.91
CA ARG A 236 0.39 0.26 17.59
C ARG A 236 1.36 0.91 16.61
N ILE A 237 1.98 2.02 17.02
CA ILE A 237 3.07 2.64 16.28
C ILE A 237 4.38 2.41 17.02
N THR A 238 5.36 1.88 16.32
CA THR A 238 6.74 1.80 16.78
C THR A 238 7.65 2.51 15.80
N ALA A 239 8.68 3.18 16.31
CA ALA A 239 9.65 3.87 15.47
C ALA A 239 11.08 3.53 15.91
N THR A 240 11.95 3.26 14.95
CA THR A 240 13.35 2.88 15.18
C THR A 240 14.27 3.69 14.28
N SER A 241 15.51 3.89 14.71
CA SER A 241 16.56 4.49 13.88
C SER A 241 17.51 3.43 13.33
N SER A 242 17.88 3.55 12.06
CA SER A 242 18.93 2.72 11.45
C SER A 242 20.35 3.04 11.97
N ASP A 243 20.55 4.23 12.55
CA ASP A 243 21.82 4.62 13.17
C ASP A 243 21.56 5.39 14.48
N THR A 244 21.56 4.63 15.59
CA THR A 244 21.37 5.16 16.95
C THR A 244 22.52 6.03 17.45
N ALA A 245 23.67 6.03 16.77
CA ALA A 245 24.79 6.92 17.10
C ALA A 245 24.60 8.34 16.54
N ILE A 246 23.76 8.50 15.51
CA ILE A 246 23.40 9.80 14.93
C ILE A 246 22.06 10.26 15.51
N ILE A 247 21.04 9.42 15.41
CA ILE A 247 19.69 9.67 15.94
C ILE A 247 19.32 8.49 16.84
N PRO A 248 19.32 8.64 18.18
CA PRO A 248 18.81 7.63 19.11
C PRO A 248 17.35 7.30 18.80
N ASP A 249 16.86 6.17 19.33
CA ASP A 249 15.51 5.70 19.00
C ASP A 249 14.43 6.77 19.22
N PRO A 250 13.64 7.10 18.19
CA PRO A 250 12.63 8.13 18.26
C PRO A 250 11.49 7.71 19.22
N THR A 251 10.98 8.67 19.99
CA THR A 251 9.85 8.44 20.88
C THR A 251 8.55 8.83 20.19
N VAL A 252 7.55 7.94 20.21
CA VAL A 252 6.20 8.23 19.72
C VAL A 252 5.45 9.07 20.76
N ILE A 253 4.95 10.23 20.35
CA ILE A 253 4.09 11.10 21.14
C ILE A 253 2.65 10.89 20.73
N TYR A 254 1.78 10.72 21.72
CA TYR A 254 0.35 10.47 21.54
C TYR A 254 -0.47 11.71 21.95
N ALA A 255 -1.43 12.11 21.12
CA ALA A 255 -2.39 13.18 21.44
C ALA A 255 -3.47 12.73 22.42
N SER A 256 -3.82 11.44 22.42
CA SER A 256 -4.66 10.76 23.41
C SER A 256 -4.32 9.27 23.47
N VAL A 257 -4.99 8.49 24.34
CA VAL A 257 -4.86 7.02 24.33
C VAL A 257 -5.09 6.52 22.90
N ASP A 258 -4.11 5.77 22.39
CA ASP A 258 -4.08 5.15 21.05
C ASP A 258 -4.16 6.09 19.84
N VAL A 259 -3.97 7.41 20.03
CA VAL A 259 -3.92 8.39 18.92
C VAL A 259 -2.50 8.96 18.80
N PRO A 260 -1.64 8.37 17.96
CA PRO A 260 -0.29 8.88 17.72
C PRO A 260 -0.38 10.24 17.02
N SER A 261 0.52 11.15 17.40
CA SER A 261 0.55 12.54 16.89
C SER A 261 1.87 12.84 16.19
N SER A 262 2.99 12.60 16.86
CA SER A 262 4.30 12.97 16.33
C SER A 262 5.39 12.02 16.81
N LEU A 263 6.50 12.01 16.10
CA LEU A 263 7.76 11.48 16.61
C LEU A 263 8.57 12.63 17.19
N SER A 264 9.16 12.38 18.35
CA SER A 264 10.18 13.24 18.92
C SER A 264 11.50 12.52 18.96
N PHE A 265 12.54 13.18 18.45
CA PHE A 265 13.90 12.68 18.47
C PHE A 265 14.87 13.86 18.60
N SER A 266 16.10 13.56 19.02
CA SER A 266 17.17 14.54 19.14
C SER A 266 18.44 13.90 18.62
N PRO A 267 19.08 14.45 17.57
CA PRO A 267 20.41 14.01 17.19
C PRO A 267 21.36 13.99 18.38
N VAL A 268 22.30 13.05 18.40
CA VAL A 268 23.40 13.07 19.35
C VAL A 268 24.20 14.36 19.13
N ALA A 269 24.60 15.02 20.22
CA ALA A 269 25.36 16.26 20.14
C ALA A 269 26.64 16.06 19.30
N ASP A 270 26.90 17.03 18.42
CA ASP A 270 28.04 17.04 17.47
C ASP A 270 28.07 15.85 16.46
N ALA A 271 26.98 15.08 16.37
CA ALA A 271 26.86 14.00 15.38
C ALA A 271 26.25 14.52 14.07
N ASN A 272 26.80 14.08 12.95
CA ASN A 272 26.30 14.36 11.61
C ASN A 272 26.28 13.09 10.75
N GLY A 273 25.52 13.12 9.67
CA GLY A 273 25.32 12.00 8.76
C GLY A 273 23.85 11.65 8.57
N THR A 274 23.59 10.53 7.93
CA THR A 274 22.24 10.13 7.53
C THR A 274 21.74 8.95 8.35
N ALA A 275 20.51 9.05 8.88
CA ALA A 275 19.80 7.96 9.52
C ALA A 275 18.39 7.85 8.94
N THR A 276 17.99 6.64 8.57
CA THR A 276 16.61 6.31 8.23
C THR A 276 15.83 5.99 9.51
N LEU A 277 14.71 6.69 9.73
CA LEU A 277 13.72 6.34 10.73
C LEU A 277 12.70 5.39 10.08
N SER A 278 12.49 4.21 10.68
CA SER A 278 11.46 3.25 10.27
C SER A 278 10.30 3.32 11.24
N ILE A 279 9.10 3.57 10.73
CA ILE A 279 7.88 3.83 11.48
C ILE A 279 6.91 2.74 11.08
N GLN A 280 6.74 1.78 11.97
CA GLN A 280 5.86 0.64 11.77
C GLN A 280 4.51 0.95 12.41
N VAL A 281 3.46 0.76 11.62
CA VAL A 281 2.06 0.78 12.06
C VAL A 281 1.59 -0.66 12.05
N GLU A 282 1.02 -1.11 13.14
CA GLU A 282 0.50 -2.46 13.31
C GLU A 282 -0.97 -2.38 13.75
N ASP A 283 -1.84 -3.14 13.11
CA ASP A 283 -3.18 -3.40 13.64
C ASP A 283 -3.19 -4.68 14.49
N GLY A 284 -4.12 -4.77 15.44
CA GLY A 284 -4.27 -5.96 16.27
C GLY A 284 -5.10 -7.05 15.59
N GLY A 285 -5.16 -7.11 14.26
CA GLY A 285 -5.97 -8.08 13.54
C GLY A 285 -7.48 -8.03 13.86
N PRO A 286 -8.25 -9.04 13.42
CA PRO A 286 -9.67 -9.20 13.78
C PRO A 286 -9.94 -9.30 15.29
N ASP A 287 -9.00 -9.81 16.09
CA ASP A 287 -9.20 -9.99 17.54
C ASP A 287 -8.86 -8.72 18.36
N ASN A 288 -8.24 -7.72 17.75
CA ASN A 288 -7.72 -6.49 18.35
C ASN A 288 -6.67 -6.75 19.46
N ASP A 289 -5.90 -7.83 19.38
CA ASP A 289 -4.83 -8.18 20.32
C ASP A 289 -3.45 -8.14 19.65
N PHE A 290 -2.64 -7.14 20.01
CA PHE A 290 -1.28 -7.03 19.47
C PHE A 290 -0.29 -8.13 19.92
N ALA A 291 -0.71 -9.06 20.78
CA ALA A 291 0.08 -10.20 21.20
C ALA A 291 -0.06 -11.41 20.26
N THR A 292 -1.18 -11.53 19.56
CA THR A 292 -1.45 -12.53 18.52
C THR A 292 -0.91 -12.01 17.20
N THR A 293 0.39 -12.16 16.97
CA THR A 293 1.04 -11.51 15.82
C THR A 293 0.74 -12.17 14.46
N GLU A 294 0.01 -13.28 14.44
CA GLU A 294 -0.22 -14.10 13.24
C GLU A 294 -1.30 -13.49 12.32
N ASP A 295 -2.27 -12.78 12.87
CA ASP A 295 -3.34 -12.08 12.14
C ASP A 295 -3.15 -10.57 12.06
N ASN A 296 -2.14 -10.02 12.75
CA ASN A 296 -1.79 -8.61 12.68
C ASN A 296 -1.27 -8.22 11.30
N ARG A 297 -1.75 -7.08 10.83
CA ARG A 297 -1.20 -6.38 9.67
C ARG A 297 -0.17 -5.35 10.12
N GLN A 298 0.94 -5.26 9.39
CA GLN A 298 2.02 -4.30 9.62
C GLN A 298 2.40 -3.54 8.34
N ALA A 299 2.24 -2.22 8.36
CA ALA A 299 2.78 -1.33 7.34
C ALA A 299 3.99 -0.57 7.85
N THR A 300 5.03 -0.42 7.01
CA THR A 300 6.24 0.32 7.37
C THR A 300 6.40 1.56 6.51
N HIS A 301 6.58 2.70 7.18
CA HIS A 301 6.96 3.97 6.58
C HIS A 301 8.43 4.27 6.89
N GLN A 302 9.12 4.87 5.93
CA GLN A 302 10.50 5.28 6.13
C GLN A 302 10.67 6.78 5.87
N VAL A 303 11.48 7.42 6.71
CA VAL A 303 11.91 8.82 6.53
C VAL A 303 13.43 8.85 6.63
N GLU A 304 14.08 9.34 5.59
CA GLU A 304 15.52 9.61 5.64
C GLU A 304 15.77 10.96 6.30
N VAL A 305 16.52 10.97 7.40
CA VAL A 305 16.92 12.18 8.11
C VAL A 305 18.42 12.40 7.91
N ASN A 306 18.78 13.52 7.30
CA ASN A 306 20.16 13.96 7.13
C ASN A 306 20.48 15.03 8.18
N VAL A 307 21.33 14.68 9.14
CA VAL A 307 21.85 15.56 10.18
C VAL A 307 23.09 16.26 9.65
N LEU A 308 23.01 17.56 9.50
CA LEU A 308 24.04 18.40 8.90
C LEU A 308 25.01 18.93 9.96
N GLU A 309 26.31 18.82 9.68
CA GLU A 309 27.39 19.40 10.50
C GLU A 309 27.33 20.93 10.39
N VAL A 310 27.18 21.64 11.51
CA VAL A 310 27.16 23.10 11.51
C VAL A 310 28.60 23.60 11.37
N ILE A 311 28.82 24.44 10.35
CA ILE A 311 30.13 25.06 10.13
C ILE A 311 30.14 26.49 10.67
N SER A 312 31.28 26.90 11.21
CA SER A 312 31.44 28.23 11.78
C SER A 312 31.12 29.32 10.75
N ASN A 313 30.07 30.10 11.01
CA ASN A 313 29.70 31.25 10.20
C ASN A 313 29.76 32.51 11.06
N GLN A 314 30.20 33.63 10.48
CA GLN A 314 30.17 34.94 11.14
C GLN A 314 28.87 35.71 10.83
N GLY A 315 27.99 35.16 9.98
CA GLY A 315 26.69 35.72 9.63
C GLY A 315 25.51 35.08 10.38
N SER A 316 24.30 35.60 10.17
CA SER A 316 23.06 35.22 10.86
C SER A 316 22.41 33.92 10.36
N VAL A 317 22.92 33.34 9.28
CA VAL A 317 22.44 32.08 8.68
C VAL A 317 23.21 30.90 9.26
N THR A 318 22.49 29.82 9.61
CA THR A 318 23.15 28.55 9.94
C THR A 318 23.68 27.95 8.65
N LEU A 319 25.00 27.92 8.53
CA LEU A 319 25.67 27.17 7.47
C LEU A 319 25.97 25.78 7.98
N ALA A 320 25.68 24.78 7.16
CA ALA A 320 25.96 23.41 7.50
C ALA A 320 26.36 22.61 6.26
N LYS A 321 26.90 21.41 6.47
CA LYS A 321 27.26 20.50 5.40
C LYS A 321 26.79 19.08 5.68
N ASP A 322 26.57 18.31 4.62
CA ASP A 322 26.34 16.87 4.75
C ASP A 322 27.66 16.07 4.73
N GLY A 323 27.56 14.75 4.94
CA GLY A 323 28.73 13.85 4.90
C GLY A 323 29.41 13.74 3.52
N SER A 324 28.84 14.33 2.47
CA SER A 324 29.43 14.45 1.14
C SER A 324 30.03 15.84 0.88
N GLU A 325 30.14 16.68 1.92
CA GLU A 325 30.63 18.06 1.87
C GLU A 325 29.75 19.00 1.03
N ASN A 326 28.48 18.66 0.81
CA ASN A 326 27.54 19.56 0.18
C ASN A 326 27.06 20.61 1.17
N LEU A 327 26.99 21.86 0.72
CA LEU A 327 26.66 23.00 1.56
C LEU A 327 25.15 23.22 1.67
N TYR A 328 24.71 23.61 2.86
CA TYR A 328 23.34 23.95 3.21
C TYR A 328 23.29 25.29 3.94
N ALA A 329 22.26 26.08 3.66
CA ALA A 329 21.94 27.31 4.37
C ALA A 329 20.55 27.18 4.98
N ASN A 330 20.44 27.22 6.32
CA ASN A 330 19.19 26.96 7.05
C ASN A 330 18.49 25.67 6.56
N THR A 331 19.22 24.56 6.45
CA THR A 331 18.80 23.25 5.90
C THR A 331 18.47 23.19 4.40
N GLN A 332 18.55 24.30 3.66
CA GLN A 332 18.30 24.31 2.21
C GLN A 332 19.60 24.02 1.44
N PRO A 333 19.59 23.08 0.46
CA PRO A 333 20.80 22.75 -0.31
C PRO A 333 21.23 23.93 -1.16
N VAL A 334 22.52 24.23 -1.14
CA VAL A 334 23.16 25.23 -2.01
C VAL A 334 23.71 24.51 -3.25
N THR A 335 23.37 24.98 -4.44
CA THR A 335 23.76 24.32 -5.70
C THR A 335 24.47 25.29 -6.66
N TYR A 336 25.38 24.73 -7.45
CA TYR A 336 26.22 25.39 -8.45
C TYR A 336 26.18 24.62 -9.77
N GLN A 337 25.73 25.25 -10.86
CA GLN A 337 25.62 24.59 -12.19
C GLN A 337 24.96 23.21 -12.16
N GLU A 338 23.81 23.10 -11.49
CA GLU A 338 23.09 21.83 -11.30
C GLU A 338 23.83 20.75 -10.47
N GLN A 339 24.98 21.09 -9.89
CA GLN A 339 25.72 20.26 -8.94
C GLN A 339 25.61 20.83 -7.52
N GLN A 340 25.68 20.02 -6.48
CA GLN A 340 25.69 20.53 -5.11
C GLN A 340 27.01 21.29 -4.84
N ALA A 341 26.91 22.44 -4.18
CA ALA A 341 28.06 23.30 -3.90
C ALA A 341 28.91 22.68 -2.78
N GLN A 342 30.23 22.64 -2.97
CA GLN A 342 31.19 22.20 -1.95
C GLN A 342 31.63 23.37 -1.04
N THR A 343 32.15 23.04 0.14
CA THR A 343 32.48 23.96 1.26
C THR A 343 33.53 25.06 0.99
N ASN A 344 34.13 25.15 -0.20
CA ASN A 344 35.26 26.06 -0.47
C ASN A 344 34.83 27.37 -1.17
N ILE A 345 34.20 28.30 -0.43
CA ILE A 345 33.82 29.64 -0.93
C ILE A 345 34.99 30.65 -0.82
N ALA A 346 36.17 30.32 -1.34
CA ALA A 346 37.29 31.24 -1.64
C ALA A 346 37.57 32.43 -0.67
N GLY A 347 37.35 32.28 0.64
CA GLY A 347 37.56 33.31 1.66
C GLY A 347 36.44 34.36 1.82
N PHE A 348 35.22 34.09 1.38
CA PHE A 348 34.02 34.92 1.62
C PHE A 348 33.15 34.35 2.76
N ALA A 349 32.61 35.21 3.63
CA ALA A 349 31.67 34.84 4.69
C ALA A 349 30.21 34.95 4.20
N ALA A 350 29.35 33.96 4.38
CA ALA A 350 27.93 34.11 4.01
C ALA A 350 27.17 34.87 5.10
N ILE A 351 26.55 35.97 4.74
CA ILE A 351 25.94 36.92 5.70
C ILE A 351 24.42 37.02 5.58
N GLY A 352 23.81 36.31 4.63
CA GLY A 352 22.36 36.31 4.47
C GLY A 352 21.92 35.71 3.14
N ALA A 353 20.62 35.76 2.89
CA ALA A 353 19.98 35.30 1.67
C ALA A 353 18.81 36.25 1.34
N THR A 354 18.51 36.49 0.07
CA THR A 354 17.44 37.42 -0.34
C THR A 354 16.72 36.92 -1.60
N SER A 355 15.45 37.32 -1.76
CA SER A 355 14.62 37.05 -2.95
C SER A 355 13.82 38.30 -3.39
N GLU A 356 14.25 39.48 -2.95
CA GLU A 356 13.43 40.71 -2.91
C GLU A 356 13.15 41.37 -4.26
N ASP A 357 13.88 40.99 -5.32
CA ASP A 357 13.67 41.47 -6.69
C ASP A 357 13.15 40.38 -7.64
N GLY A 358 12.62 39.28 -7.09
CA GLY A 358 12.18 38.13 -7.88
C GLY A 358 13.34 37.23 -8.34
N GLU A 359 14.56 37.48 -7.86
CA GLU A 359 15.72 36.62 -8.04
C GLU A 359 16.24 36.19 -6.66
N ASN A 360 16.35 34.88 -6.43
CA ASN A 360 16.98 34.36 -5.22
C ASN A 360 18.48 34.71 -5.23
N ALA A 361 19.09 34.97 -4.08
CA ALA A 361 20.54 35.19 -4.00
C ALA A 361 21.12 34.90 -2.61
N LEU A 362 22.36 34.39 -2.60
CA LEU A 362 23.19 34.27 -1.40
C LEU A 362 24.00 35.56 -1.20
N LEU A 363 23.94 36.15 0.00
CA LEU A 363 24.75 37.31 0.36
C LEU A 363 26.07 36.84 0.97
N ILE A 364 27.18 37.28 0.39
CA ILE A 364 28.52 36.93 0.84
C ILE A 364 29.34 38.20 1.09
N GLN A 365 30.21 38.19 2.09
CA GLN A 365 30.97 39.34 2.54
C GLN A 365 32.46 39.03 2.57
N ARG A 366 33.27 39.98 2.11
CA ARG A 366 34.73 39.96 2.30
C ARG A 366 35.22 41.39 2.43
N SER A 367 36.05 41.67 3.44
CA SER A 367 36.60 43.02 3.70
C SER A 367 35.53 44.13 3.71
N SER A 368 34.39 43.87 4.35
CA SER A 368 33.23 44.78 4.44
C SER A 368 32.47 45.03 3.13
N VAL A 369 32.84 44.36 2.03
CA VAL A 369 32.10 44.42 0.76
C VAL A 369 31.12 43.26 0.70
N THR A 370 29.84 43.58 0.73
CA THR A 370 28.75 42.62 0.53
C THR A 370 28.47 42.44 -0.95
N ASN A 371 28.54 41.19 -1.38
CA ASN A 371 28.30 40.73 -2.73
C ASN A 371 27.04 39.87 -2.74
N ARG A 372 26.31 39.94 -3.86
CA ARG A 372 25.10 39.16 -4.08
C ARG A 372 25.40 38.10 -5.13
N LEU A 373 25.32 36.83 -4.74
CA LEU A 373 25.49 35.72 -5.65
C LEU A 373 24.09 35.30 -6.12
N VAL A 374 23.67 35.86 -7.27
CA VAL A 374 22.34 35.61 -7.84
C VAL A 374 22.20 34.13 -8.17
N THR A 375 21.08 33.58 -7.75
CA THR A 375 20.68 32.20 -7.96
C THR A 375 19.39 32.13 -8.75
N ASP A 376 19.12 30.99 -9.36
CA ASP A 376 17.80 30.74 -9.95
C ASP A 376 16.71 30.43 -8.88
N ASP A 377 15.50 30.13 -9.34
CA ASP A 377 14.34 29.83 -8.49
C ASP A 377 14.55 28.61 -7.57
N ALA A 378 15.55 27.76 -7.85
CA ALA A 378 15.93 26.60 -7.06
C ALA A 378 17.23 26.82 -6.26
N TRP A 379 17.63 28.08 -6.06
CA TRP A 379 18.85 28.47 -5.33
C TRP A 379 20.16 27.98 -5.99
N ARG A 380 20.19 27.86 -7.34
CA ARG A 380 21.40 27.53 -8.12
C ARG A 380 22.19 28.77 -8.52
N ILE A 381 23.48 28.84 -8.19
CA ILE A 381 24.38 29.91 -8.65
C ILE A 381 24.78 29.69 -10.11
N ASN A 382 24.43 30.62 -11.00
CA ASN A 382 24.71 30.54 -12.44
C ASN A 382 25.81 31.54 -12.86
N GLY A 383 27.10 31.25 -12.57
CA GLY A 383 28.25 32.07 -13.01
C GLY A 383 29.61 31.53 -12.53
N LEU A 384 30.71 31.78 -13.26
CA LEU A 384 32.06 31.29 -12.92
C LEU A 384 32.58 31.88 -11.60
N PHE A 385 32.98 31.03 -10.64
CA PHE A 385 33.69 31.45 -9.41
C PHE A 385 35.06 32.09 -9.69
N ASP A 386 35.67 31.83 -10.86
CA ASP A 386 36.98 32.36 -11.24
C ASP A 386 37.01 33.88 -11.43
N SER A 387 35.86 34.55 -11.60
CA SER A 387 35.80 36.02 -11.76
C SER A 387 35.79 36.79 -10.44
N LEU A 388 35.65 36.13 -9.28
CA LEU A 388 35.68 36.77 -7.96
C LEU A 388 37.11 37.01 -7.42
N GLN A 389 38.14 36.63 -8.19
CA GLN A 389 39.54 36.86 -7.83
C GLN A 389 40.07 38.25 -8.20
N ASN A 390 39.29 39.06 -8.92
CA ASN A 390 39.75 40.35 -9.42
C ASN A 390 38.76 41.44 -9.03
N GLU A 391 39.20 42.44 -8.26
CA GLU A 391 38.39 43.52 -7.67
C GLU A 391 37.85 44.53 -8.71
N SER A 392 37.41 44.07 -9.87
CA SER A 392 36.84 44.93 -10.92
C SER A 392 35.86 44.17 -11.82
N SER A 393 35.01 43.33 -11.22
CA SER A 393 33.79 42.89 -11.91
C SER A 393 32.77 44.03 -11.87
N PRO A 394 32.24 44.51 -13.00
CA PRO A 394 31.28 45.62 -13.06
C PRO A 394 29.87 45.24 -12.57
N VAL A 395 29.71 44.03 -12.01
CA VAL A 395 28.51 43.59 -11.32
C VAL A 395 28.95 43.30 -9.89
N LEU A 396 28.26 43.90 -8.92
CA LEU A 396 28.43 43.77 -7.46
C LEU A 396 29.23 44.90 -6.78
N ASP A 397 28.71 46.12 -6.87
CA ASP A 397 28.98 47.17 -5.89
C ASP A 397 27.64 47.67 -5.31
N LEU A 398 27.39 47.39 -4.02
CA LEU A 398 26.19 47.87 -3.32
C LEU A 398 26.28 49.37 -2.95
N SER A 399 27.40 50.05 -3.17
CA SER A 399 27.54 51.49 -2.93
C SER A 399 26.52 52.33 -3.72
N ALA A 400 26.05 51.81 -4.86
CA ALA A 400 25.02 52.46 -5.68
C ALA A 400 23.60 52.38 -5.08
N ARG A 401 23.36 51.53 -4.08
CA ARG A 401 22.04 51.33 -3.41
C ARG A 401 22.03 51.77 -1.94
N GLU A 402 23.14 52.25 -1.40
CA GLU A 402 23.15 52.89 -0.08
C GLU A 402 22.22 54.11 -0.14
N VAL A 403 21.29 54.19 0.81
CA VAL A 403 20.34 55.29 0.78
C VAL A 403 21.08 56.59 1.06
N SER A 404 20.72 57.66 0.34
CA SER A 404 21.22 58.98 0.69
C SER A 404 20.94 59.27 2.16
N GLY A 405 21.80 60.06 2.81
CA GLY A 405 21.56 60.54 4.18
C GLY A 405 20.22 61.27 4.39
N THR A 406 19.42 61.47 3.33
CA THR A 406 18.03 61.89 3.37
C THR A 406 17.11 60.89 2.66
N LEU A 407 16.02 60.51 3.32
CA LEU A 407 14.94 59.64 2.86
C LEU A 407 13.66 60.45 2.76
N ASN A 408 13.16 60.71 1.55
CA ASN A 408 11.88 61.37 1.34
C ASN A 408 10.78 60.30 1.27
N ILE A 409 9.88 60.30 2.25
CA ILE A 409 8.90 59.23 2.45
C ILE A 409 7.50 59.79 2.25
N ALA A 410 6.79 59.28 1.25
CA ALA A 410 5.40 59.61 0.95
C ALA A 410 4.50 58.37 1.07
N ALA A 411 3.23 58.58 1.35
CA ALA A 411 2.24 57.50 1.31
C ALA A 411 1.56 57.50 -0.06
N VAL A 412 1.66 56.39 -0.77
CA VAL A 412 0.95 56.14 -2.04
C VAL A 412 0.01 54.95 -1.86
N SER A 413 -0.80 54.65 -2.88
CA SER A 413 -1.76 53.55 -2.81
C SER A 413 -1.06 52.21 -2.53
N GLY A 414 -1.14 51.75 -1.28
CA GLY A 414 -0.64 50.44 -0.86
C GLY A 414 0.85 50.36 -0.52
N ALA A 415 1.58 51.48 -0.48
CA ALA A 415 3.01 51.48 -0.19
C ALA A 415 3.51 52.78 0.45
N TYR A 416 4.63 52.70 1.19
CA TYR A 416 5.50 53.85 1.38
C TYR A 416 6.36 54.04 0.13
N GLU A 417 6.24 55.19 -0.52
CA GLU A 417 7.17 55.59 -1.56
C GLU A 417 8.36 56.30 -0.91
N ILE A 418 9.55 55.71 -0.98
CA ILE A 418 10.79 56.24 -0.41
C ILE A 418 11.73 56.62 -1.56
N ASN A 419 12.03 57.91 -1.69
CA ASN A 419 12.84 58.47 -2.78
C ASN A 419 12.35 58.03 -4.19
N GLY A 420 11.04 57.89 -4.37
CA GLY A 420 10.41 57.52 -5.64
C GLY A 420 10.27 56.01 -5.89
N VAL A 421 10.62 55.16 -4.91
CA VAL A 421 10.48 53.70 -5.01
C VAL A 421 9.48 53.21 -3.96
N ASN A 422 8.57 52.30 -4.33
CA ASN A 422 7.57 51.74 -3.42
C ASN A 422 8.17 50.63 -2.57
N ASN A 423 8.01 50.73 -1.25
CA ASN A 423 8.44 49.77 -0.24
C ASN A 423 9.87 49.20 -0.46
N PRO A 424 10.89 50.02 -0.78
CA PRO A 424 12.22 49.52 -1.07
C PRO A 424 12.88 48.97 0.19
N THR A 425 13.69 47.93 0.03
CA THR A 425 14.69 47.60 1.06
C THR A 425 15.70 48.73 1.15
N LEU A 426 15.88 49.28 2.34
CA LEU A 426 16.88 50.32 2.62
C LEU A 426 18.16 49.67 3.10
N ILE A 427 19.30 50.24 2.73
CA ILE A 427 20.61 49.86 3.28
C ILE A 427 21.16 51.07 4.02
N VAL A 428 21.42 50.89 5.32
CA VAL A 428 21.92 51.93 6.22
C VAL A 428 23.17 51.45 6.95
N ARG A 429 24.02 52.38 7.40
CA ARG A 429 25.24 52.07 8.15
C ARG A 429 25.11 52.37 9.63
N ARG A 430 25.70 51.52 10.46
CA ARG A 430 25.93 51.79 11.87
C ARG A 430 26.75 53.05 12.05
N GLY A 431 26.43 53.83 13.08
CA GLY A 431 27.05 55.12 13.36
C GLY A 431 26.66 56.25 12.40
N GLN A 432 25.97 55.98 11.28
CA GLN A 432 25.50 57.02 10.36
C GLN A 432 24.16 57.62 10.80
N THR A 433 23.94 58.86 10.37
CA THR A 433 22.70 59.61 10.63
C THR A 433 21.90 59.79 9.34
N TYR A 434 20.62 59.41 9.37
CA TYR A 434 19.68 59.53 8.28
C TYR A 434 18.54 60.48 8.64
N THR A 435 18.21 61.37 7.71
CA THR A 435 17.09 62.30 7.78
C THR A 435 15.88 61.70 7.08
N LEU A 436 14.78 61.45 7.79
CA LEU A 436 13.53 60.94 7.25
C LEU A 436 12.52 62.10 7.10
N ASN A 437 12.25 62.52 5.88
CA ASN A 437 11.25 63.53 5.55
C ASN A 437 9.90 62.86 5.33
N LEU A 438 9.05 62.86 6.35
CA LEU A 438 7.74 62.21 6.31
C LEU A 438 6.68 63.12 5.70
N ASN A 439 5.93 62.58 4.73
CA ASN A 439 4.68 63.13 4.19
C ASN A 439 3.67 61.99 3.98
N VAL A 440 3.25 61.36 5.07
CA VAL A 440 2.49 60.10 5.11
C VAL A 440 1.20 60.27 5.92
N ALA A 441 0.41 61.30 5.61
CA ALA A 441 -0.81 61.63 6.35
C ALA A 441 -1.77 60.43 6.43
N GLY A 442 -2.16 60.03 7.65
CA GLY A 442 -3.01 58.86 7.89
C GLY A 442 -2.29 57.51 7.87
N HIS A 443 -0.98 57.49 7.63
CA HIS A 443 -0.15 56.28 7.55
C HIS A 443 1.08 56.39 8.46
N PRO A 444 0.93 56.20 9.79
CA PRO A 444 2.01 56.35 10.77
C PRO A 444 3.22 55.45 10.47
N PHE A 445 4.42 56.02 10.40
CA PHE A 445 5.66 55.31 10.09
C PHE A 445 6.34 54.81 11.36
N TYR A 446 6.65 53.51 11.43
CA TYR A 446 7.35 52.89 12.55
C TYR A 446 8.54 52.08 12.08
N LEU A 447 9.65 52.14 12.82
CA LEU A 447 10.70 51.13 12.77
C LEU A 447 10.34 49.96 13.70
N GLN A 448 10.66 48.75 13.27
CA GLN A 448 10.22 47.48 13.86
C GLN A 448 11.36 46.46 13.79
N THR A 449 11.46 45.57 14.78
CA THR A 449 12.47 44.49 14.83
C THR A 449 12.08 43.24 14.02
N THR A 450 10.84 43.18 13.52
CA THR A 450 10.31 42.05 12.73
C THR A 450 9.46 42.56 11.56
N GLY A 451 9.39 41.83 10.44
CA GLY A 451 8.67 42.23 9.22
C GLY A 451 7.24 41.71 9.04
N SER A 452 6.59 41.19 10.08
CA SER A 452 5.30 40.49 9.98
C SER A 452 4.06 41.38 10.16
N GLY A 453 4.13 42.66 9.76
CA GLY A 453 3.13 43.67 10.10
C GLY A 453 3.48 44.43 11.38
N TYR A 454 2.86 45.60 11.58
CA TYR A 454 3.08 46.42 12.78
C TYR A 454 2.66 45.65 14.04
N GLN A 455 3.56 45.60 15.02
CA GLN A 455 3.29 45.08 16.35
C GLN A 455 3.85 46.06 17.38
N SER A 456 3.05 46.46 18.36
CA SER A 456 3.48 47.43 19.37
C SER A 456 4.64 46.93 20.23
N ALA A 457 4.78 45.60 20.39
CA ALA A 457 5.87 44.97 21.13
C ALA A 457 7.23 45.03 20.41
N ASN A 458 7.23 45.21 19.09
CA ASN A 458 8.43 45.07 18.26
C ASN A 458 8.98 46.42 17.78
N ILE A 459 8.44 47.54 18.28
CA ILE A 459 8.88 48.90 17.88
C ILE A 459 10.37 49.08 18.20
N TYR A 460 11.15 49.35 17.17
CA TYR A 460 12.56 49.69 17.27
C TYR A 460 12.70 51.20 17.49
N SER A 461 13.16 51.61 18.68
CA SER A 461 13.27 53.02 19.06
C SER A 461 14.71 53.53 19.20
N ASP A 462 15.70 52.64 19.08
CA ASP A 462 17.08 53.00 19.35
C ASP A 462 17.62 53.91 18.24
N GLY A 463 18.01 55.11 18.67
CA GLY A 463 18.48 56.18 17.79
C GLY A 463 17.39 56.86 16.95
N PHE A 464 16.12 56.43 17.02
CA PHE A 464 15.00 56.99 16.27
C PHE A 464 13.81 57.36 17.16
N THR A 465 13.50 58.65 17.25
CA THR A 465 12.35 59.16 18.04
C THR A 465 11.10 59.43 17.19
N GLY A 466 11.16 59.16 15.88
CA GLY A 466 10.10 59.49 14.92
C GLY A 466 8.99 58.43 14.77
N ASN A 467 9.00 57.38 15.59
CA ASN A 467 8.00 56.32 15.54
C ASN A 467 6.57 56.87 15.71
N GLY A 468 5.68 56.50 14.79
CA GLY A 468 4.28 56.92 14.75
C GLY A 468 4.04 58.30 14.16
N GLN A 469 5.09 59.02 13.75
CA GLN A 469 4.93 60.30 13.06
C GLN A 469 4.36 60.11 11.65
N THR A 470 3.57 61.08 11.21
CA THR A 470 2.95 61.09 9.87
C THR A 470 3.43 62.22 8.98
N SER A 471 4.13 63.20 9.54
CA SER A 471 4.70 64.31 8.77
C SER A 471 5.92 64.92 9.47
N GLY A 472 6.70 65.68 8.71
CA GLY A 472 7.86 66.42 9.20
C GLY A 472 9.18 65.66 9.10
N GLU A 473 10.26 66.36 9.40
CA GLU A 473 11.62 65.83 9.36
C GLU A 473 11.95 65.11 10.67
N GLN A 474 12.39 63.85 10.57
CA GLN A 474 12.85 63.03 11.69
C GLN A 474 14.31 62.65 11.47
N GLN A 475 15.07 62.52 12.56
CA GLN A 475 16.45 62.05 12.49
C GLN A 475 16.55 60.65 13.07
N TRP A 476 17.32 59.80 12.40
CA TRP A 476 17.69 58.48 12.88
C TRP A 476 19.20 58.36 12.89
N VAL A 477 19.79 58.22 14.08
CA VAL A 477 21.19 57.83 14.22
C VAL A 477 21.21 56.32 14.40
N VAL A 478 21.77 55.56 13.46
CA VAL A 478 21.81 54.11 13.55
C VAL A 478 22.82 53.71 14.63
N PRO A 479 22.42 53.03 15.72
CA PRO A 479 23.35 52.61 16.77
C PRO A 479 24.45 51.67 16.27
N GLU A 480 25.61 51.70 16.92
CA GLU A 480 26.74 50.77 16.66
C GLU A 480 26.42 49.31 17.00
N ASP A 481 25.38 49.08 17.80
CA ASP A 481 24.85 47.77 18.19
C ASP A 481 23.49 47.46 17.55
N ALA A 482 23.09 48.24 16.54
CA ALA A 482 21.84 48.01 15.81
C ALA A 482 21.81 46.57 15.23
N PRO A 483 20.66 45.88 15.26
CA PRO A 483 20.51 44.58 14.59
C PRO A 483 20.84 44.69 13.09
N ASP A 484 21.39 43.63 12.50
CA ASP A 484 21.69 43.58 11.06
C ASP A 484 20.45 43.79 10.17
N GLU A 485 19.27 43.58 10.75
CA GLU A 485 18.00 43.67 10.07
C GLU A 485 16.95 44.30 10.97
N ILE A 486 16.30 45.34 10.45
CA ILE A 486 15.09 45.93 11.01
C ILE A 486 14.10 46.20 9.86
N PHE A 487 12.93 46.72 10.18
CA PHE A 487 11.86 46.95 9.22
C PHE A 487 11.23 48.32 9.44
N TYR A 488 10.70 48.93 8.39
CA TYR A 488 9.76 50.04 8.53
C TYR A 488 8.36 49.57 8.15
N GLN A 489 7.34 49.98 8.90
CA GLN A 489 5.98 49.48 8.75
C GLN A 489 4.94 50.55 9.09
N CYS A 490 3.79 50.48 8.42
CA CYS A 490 2.62 51.28 8.75
C CYS A 490 1.78 50.57 9.82
N GLU A 491 1.29 51.31 10.80
CA GLU A 491 0.43 50.78 11.86
C GLU A 491 -0.88 50.18 11.34
N PHE A 492 -1.48 50.79 10.32
CA PHE A 492 -2.83 50.40 9.85
C PHE A 492 -2.83 49.52 8.60
N HIS A 493 -1.72 49.47 7.86
CA HIS A 493 -1.68 48.84 6.53
C HIS A 493 -0.51 47.86 6.45
N PRO A 494 -0.75 46.54 6.61
CA PRO A 494 0.30 45.53 6.59
C PRO A 494 1.10 45.45 5.29
N VAL A 495 0.57 46.02 4.19
CA VAL A 495 1.23 46.08 2.88
C VAL A 495 2.19 47.28 2.73
N MET A 496 2.14 48.25 3.64
CA MET A 496 3.02 49.41 3.64
C MET A 496 4.20 49.14 4.58
N PHE A 497 5.11 48.28 4.13
CA PHE A 497 6.28 47.90 4.89
C PHE A 497 7.47 47.67 3.98
N GLY A 498 8.66 47.71 4.54
CA GLY A 498 9.86 47.24 3.87
C GLY A 498 10.98 46.97 4.86
N LYS A 499 12.01 46.33 4.33
CA LYS A 499 13.18 45.90 5.10
C LYS A 499 14.23 47.01 5.18
N ILE A 500 14.99 47.02 6.25
CA ILE A 500 16.19 47.83 6.40
C ILE A 500 17.33 46.90 6.78
N ILE A 501 18.35 46.85 5.92
CA ILE A 501 19.58 46.12 6.16
C ILE A 501 20.56 47.11 6.78
N VAL A 502 21.08 46.76 7.95
CA VAL A 502 22.08 47.54 8.67
C VAL A 502 23.45 46.92 8.44
N VAL A 503 24.38 47.72 7.92
CA VAL A 503 25.77 47.31 7.65
C VAL A 503 26.75 48.19 8.42
N ASP A 504 28.03 47.82 8.45
CA ASP A 504 29.09 48.61 9.11
C ASP A 504 29.64 49.75 8.24
#